data_AF-A0A1Y1QS26-F1
#
_entry.id   AF-A0A1Y1QS26-F1
#
_cell.length_a   1.000
_cell.length_b   1.000
_cell.length_c   1.000
_cell.angle_alpha   90.00
_cell.angle_beta   90.00
_cell.angle_gamma   90.00
#
_symmetry.space_group_name_H-M   'P 1'
#
loop_
_entity.id
_entity.type
_entity.pdbx_description
1 polymer ?
#
loop_
_entity_poly.entity_id
_entity_poly.type
_entity_poly.pdbx_seq_one_letter_code
_entity_poly.pdbx_strand_id
1 'polypeptide(L)'
;MRQLLVIGVAVATWVGGSLAWAAATLPEPAWQAGWSCGQAVTPDRKLVQGLLDAGEQHGYAVNGVTLPVLVGERMEGMGTVVFIQRAGQWQLYPVAEGHRVEGVYSTPAYDRFMLFSMWGIEGPGSEYTVLRGKGQFASVDCVTVAFPADLNQPAWANEYLMLKDFNIGKDGSGALIGSVYRERDGNETKDWYRYTTNDWGKTWSRAVQVDDTSKALGGVFQSAIEVKPSRELLDSLLGSLSK
;
A
#
# COMPACT_ATOMS: atom_id res chain seq x y z
N MET A 1 -29.57 16.55 -79.45
CA MET A 1 -29.94 15.84 -78.20
C MET A 1 -28.76 15.89 -77.25
N ARG A 2 -29.01 16.49 -76.07
CA ARG A 2 -28.26 16.48 -74.79
C ARG A 2 -26.72 16.40 -74.79
N GLN A 3 -26.13 17.51 -74.32
CA GLN A 3 -24.84 17.58 -73.65
C GLN A 3 -24.78 16.57 -72.49
N LEU A 4 -23.64 15.92 -72.32
CA LEU A 4 -23.28 15.20 -71.09
C LEU A 4 -21.89 15.66 -70.66
N LEU A 5 -21.92 16.49 -69.62
CA LEU A 5 -20.80 17.00 -68.85
C LEU A 5 -20.18 15.83 -68.07
N VAL A 6 -18.90 15.54 -68.27
CA VAL A 6 -18.16 14.59 -67.42
C VAL A 6 -17.62 15.37 -66.23
N ILE A 7 -18.26 15.21 -65.07
CA ILE A 7 -17.81 15.77 -63.80
C ILE A 7 -16.76 14.81 -63.23
N GLY A 8 -15.51 15.26 -63.15
CA GLY A 8 -14.44 14.55 -62.46
C GLY A 8 -14.70 14.56 -60.95
N VAL A 9 -14.90 13.39 -60.37
CA VAL A 9 -14.96 13.19 -58.91
C VAL A 9 -13.54 13.05 -58.40
N ALA A 10 -13.03 14.09 -57.73
CA ALA A 10 -11.81 14.00 -56.94
C ALA A 10 -12.14 13.25 -55.63
N VAL A 11 -11.67 12.01 -55.51
CA VAL A 11 -11.75 11.25 -54.26
C VAL A 11 -10.67 11.80 -53.34
N ALA A 12 -11.07 12.58 -52.34
CA ALA A 12 -10.20 13.01 -51.25
C ALA A 12 -9.83 11.77 -50.42
N THR A 13 -8.57 11.35 -50.50
CA THR A 13 -8.01 10.33 -49.63
C THR A 13 -7.92 10.89 -48.21
N TRP A 14 -8.80 10.40 -47.34
CA TRP A 14 -8.68 10.58 -45.89
C TRP A 14 -7.38 9.92 -45.43
N VAL A 15 -6.36 10.73 -45.15
CA VAL A 15 -5.21 10.30 -44.36
C VAL A 15 -5.73 10.17 -42.94
N GLY A 16 -5.99 8.94 -42.51
CA GLY A 16 -6.33 8.62 -41.12
C GLY A 16 -5.19 9.05 -40.22
N GLY A 17 -5.32 10.24 -39.63
CA GLY A 17 -4.47 10.72 -38.57
C GLY A 17 -4.52 9.70 -37.44
N SER A 18 -3.36 9.13 -37.14
CA SER A 18 -3.14 8.33 -35.95
C SER A 18 -3.52 9.19 -34.75
N LEU A 19 -4.64 8.88 -34.10
CA LEU A 19 -4.91 9.39 -32.76
C LEU A 19 -3.83 8.79 -31.87
N ALA A 20 -2.73 9.52 -31.69
CA ALA A 20 -1.83 9.28 -30.58
C ALA A 20 -2.67 9.57 -29.34
N TRP A 21 -3.09 8.52 -28.64
CA TRP A 21 -3.62 8.65 -27.31
C TRP A 21 -2.50 9.31 -26.51
N ALA A 22 -2.70 10.56 -26.11
CA ALA A 22 -1.81 11.18 -25.15
C ALA A 22 -1.80 10.25 -23.94
N ALA A 23 -0.65 9.62 -23.66
CA ALA A 23 -0.45 8.95 -22.40
C ALA A 23 -0.73 10.01 -21.34
N ALA A 24 -1.82 9.86 -20.58
CA ALA A 24 -2.09 10.73 -19.46
C ALA A 24 -0.86 10.65 -18.56
N THR A 25 -0.10 11.75 -18.48
CA THR A 25 1.01 11.85 -17.54
C THR A 25 0.42 11.69 -16.16
N LEU A 26 0.86 10.67 -15.42
CA LEU A 26 0.44 10.47 -14.03
C LEU A 26 0.71 11.76 -13.26
N PRO A 27 -0.22 12.22 -12.40
CA PRO A 27 0.01 13.42 -11.61
C PRO A 27 1.22 13.20 -10.70
N GLU A 28 2.21 14.09 -10.76
CA GLU A 28 3.32 14.04 -9.80
C GLU A 28 2.79 14.30 -8.38
N PRO A 29 3.33 13.61 -7.36
CA PRO A 29 4.23 12.46 -7.42
C PRO A 29 3.63 11.15 -7.94
N ALA A 30 4.46 10.40 -8.68
CA ALA A 30 4.17 9.06 -9.19
C ALA A 30 5.26 8.05 -8.77
N TRP A 31 4.96 6.75 -8.87
CA TRP A 31 5.88 5.65 -8.65
C TRP A 31 7.04 5.74 -9.64
N GLN A 32 8.26 5.47 -9.17
CA GLN A 32 9.47 5.64 -9.97
C GLN A 32 10.02 4.31 -10.45
N ALA A 33 10.62 4.32 -11.64
CA ALA A 33 11.33 3.15 -12.16
C ALA A 33 12.47 2.73 -11.20
N GLY A 34 12.50 1.44 -10.87
CA GLY A 34 13.52 0.88 -9.96
C GLY A 34 13.19 1.02 -8.47
N TRP A 35 12.02 1.57 -8.11
CA TRP A 35 11.50 1.43 -6.76
C TRP A 35 11.08 -0.01 -6.48
N SER A 36 11.47 -0.51 -5.31
CA SER A 36 11.10 -1.83 -4.82
C SER A 36 10.88 -1.78 -3.31
N CYS A 37 10.04 -2.70 -2.80
CA CYS A 37 9.66 -2.68 -1.41
C CYS A 37 10.87 -2.84 -0.48
N GLY A 38 10.99 -1.96 0.52
CA GLY A 38 12.03 -2.06 1.57
C GLY A 38 13.40 -1.57 1.11
N GLN A 39 13.54 -1.15 -0.14
CA GLN A 39 14.72 -0.46 -0.63
C GLN A 39 14.74 0.98 -0.10
N ALA A 40 15.86 1.37 0.51
CA ALA A 40 16.09 2.77 0.88
C ALA A 40 16.39 3.61 -0.36
N VAL A 41 15.68 4.72 -0.50
CA VAL A 41 15.81 5.70 -1.57
C VAL A 41 16.01 7.09 -0.94
N THR A 42 16.81 7.94 -1.58
CA THR A 42 16.91 9.35 -1.16
C THR A 42 15.58 10.04 -1.44
N PRO A 43 14.94 10.69 -0.44
CA PRO A 43 13.70 11.40 -0.68
C PRO A 43 13.94 12.59 -1.62
N ASP A 44 12.97 12.86 -2.48
CA ASP A 44 12.97 14.05 -3.34
C ASP A 44 12.06 15.14 -2.73
N ARG A 45 12.48 16.40 -2.82
CA ARG A 45 11.72 17.53 -2.26
C ARG A 45 10.37 17.71 -2.94
N LYS A 46 10.29 17.58 -4.27
CA LYS A 46 9.04 17.78 -5.00
C LYS A 46 8.03 16.70 -4.64
N LEU A 47 8.49 15.46 -4.50
CA LEU A 47 7.67 14.36 -3.99
C LEU A 47 7.06 14.68 -2.63
N VAL A 48 7.89 15.05 -1.64
CA VAL A 48 7.42 15.33 -0.27
C VAL A 48 6.47 16.52 -0.24
N GLN A 49 6.81 17.60 -0.95
CA GLN A 49 5.95 18.79 -1.03
C GLN A 49 4.63 18.48 -1.74
N GLY A 50 4.66 17.69 -2.82
CA GLY A 50 3.47 17.29 -3.56
C GLY A 50 2.49 16.46 -2.74
N LEU A 51 2.99 15.53 -1.91
CA LEU A 51 2.16 14.79 -0.95
C LEU A 51 1.57 15.71 0.12
N LEU A 52 2.38 16.64 0.64
CA LEU A 52 1.94 17.58 1.66
C LEU A 52 0.84 18.52 1.13
N ASP A 53 1.02 19.08 -0.07
CA ASP A 53 0.08 20.01 -0.70
C ASP A 53 -1.25 19.31 -1.05
N ALA A 54 -1.19 18.02 -1.39
CA ALA A 54 -2.37 17.18 -1.65
C ALA A 54 -3.05 16.66 -0.37
N GLY A 55 -2.44 16.81 0.80
CA GLY A 55 -2.95 16.24 2.06
C GLY A 55 -2.81 14.72 2.17
N GLU A 56 -1.90 14.13 1.40
CA GLU A 56 -1.63 12.69 1.25
C GLU A 56 -0.43 12.23 2.09
N GLN A 57 -0.05 13.03 3.09
CA GLN A 57 1.05 12.77 4.00
C GLN A 57 0.50 12.61 5.42
N HIS A 58 0.77 11.45 6.01
CA HIS A 58 0.18 11.00 7.27
C HIS A 58 1.26 10.72 8.32
N GLY A 59 0.91 10.88 9.59
CA GLY A 59 1.67 10.39 10.73
C GLY A 59 0.93 9.23 11.39
N TYR A 60 1.63 8.49 12.25
CA TYR A 60 1.03 7.42 13.06
C TYR A 60 1.43 7.56 14.51
N ALA A 61 0.52 7.25 15.43
CA ALA A 61 0.78 7.31 16.86
C ALA A 61 0.34 6.03 17.58
N VAL A 62 1.13 5.61 18.56
CA VAL A 62 0.81 4.50 19.46
C VAL A 62 0.65 5.06 20.87
N ASN A 63 -0.51 4.84 21.49
CA ASN A 63 -0.85 5.37 22.82
C ASN A 63 -0.58 6.89 22.97
N GLY A 64 -0.90 7.67 21.93
CA GLY A 64 -0.70 9.12 21.91
C GLY A 64 0.74 9.58 21.64
N VAL A 65 1.69 8.66 21.47
CA VAL A 65 3.07 8.97 21.10
C VAL A 65 3.25 8.79 19.59
N THR A 66 3.59 9.87 18.90
CA THR A 66 3.86 9.84 17.45
C THR A 66 5.09 8.98 17.16
N LEU A 67 4.93 8.05 16.22
CA LEU A 67 6.02 7.25 15.68
C LEU A 67 6.91 8.15 14.82
N PRO A 68 8.24 7.91 14.78
CA PRO A 68 9.18 8.72 13.99
C PRO A 68 9.17 8.30 12.51
N VAL A 69 7.97 8.23 11.92
CA VAL A 69 7.72 7.88 10.52
C VAL A 69 6.69 8.83 9.93
N LEU A 70 6.82 9.10 8.65
CA LEU A 70 5.78 9.76 7.85
C LEU A 70 5.41 8.82 6.71
N VAL A 71 4.13 8.72 6.37
CA VAL A 71 3.64 7.84 5.31
C VAL A 71 2.98 8.70 4.23
N GLY A 72 3.39 8.49 2.98
CA GLY A 72 2.76 9.07 1.81
C GLY A 72 1.85 8.04 1.16
N GLU A 73 0.62 8.40 0.87
CA GLU A 73 -0.34 7.51 0.21
C GLU A 73 -1.11 8.23 -0.90
N ARG A 74 -0.94 7.75 -2.13
CA ARG A 74 -1.75 8.20 -3.28
C ARG A 74 -2.09 7.00 -4.14
N MET A 75 -3.35 6.59 -4.16
CA MET A 75 -3.77 5.38 -4.90
C MET A 75 -3.45 5.46 -6.39
N GLU A 76 -3.69 6.61 -7.02
CA GLU A 76 -3.45 6.79 -8.45
C GLU A 76 -1.98 7.12 -8.74
N GLY A 77 -1.29 6.17 -9.39
CA GLY A 77 0.03 6.40 -9.97
C GLY A 77 1.20 6.37 -8.99
N MET A 78 1.00 6.23 -7.67
CA MET A 78 2.10 6.09 -6.71
C MET A 78 1.96 4.89 -5.75
N GLY A 79 0.86 4.76 -5.02
CA GLY A 79 0.70 3.81 -3.92
C GLY A 79 1.22 4.33 -2.58
N THR A 80 1.83 3.44 -1.79
CA THR A 80 2.30 3.73 -0.43
C THR A 80 3.83 3.87 -0.38
N VAL A 81 4.32 4.93 0.27
CA VAL A 81 5.74 5.15 0.59
C VAL A 81 5.90 5.53 2.06
N VAL A 82 7.02 5.18 2.69
CA VAL A 82 7.31 5.51 4.09
C VAL A 82 8.62 6.27 4.20
N PHE A 83 8.60 7.43 4.85
CA PHE A 83 9.78 8.21 5.19
C PHE A 83 10.21 7.88 6.62
N ILE A 84 11.47 7.50 6.77
CA ILE A 84 12.06 7.08 8.03
C ILE A 84 13.38 7.83 8.21
N GLN A 85 13.60 8.39 9.39
CA GLN A 85 14.89 8.96 9.75
C GLN A 85 15.79 7.87 10.37
N ARG A 86 16.95 7.62 9.75
CA ARG A 86 17.93 6.63 10.20
C ARG A 86 19.30 7.29 10.34
N ALA A 87 19.89 7.22 11.53
CA ALA A 87 21.20 7.81 11.82
C ALA A 87 21.32 9.29 11.37
N GLY A 88 20.24 10.07 11.56
CA GLY A 88 20.18 11.49 11.18
C GLY A 88 19.89 11.76 9.70
N GLN A 89 19.75 10.73 8.85
CA GLN A 89 19.41 10.88 7.44
C GLN A 89 18.00 10.38 7.16
N TRP A 90 17.24 11.16 6.38
CA TRP A 90 15.93 10.75 5.92
C TRP A 90 16.07 9.81 4.72
N GLN A 91 15.34 8.70 4.77
CA GLN A 91 15.23 7.73 3.69
C GLN A 91 13.76 7.51 3.38
N LEU A 92 13.44 7.42 2.09
CA LEU A 92 12.16 6.95 1.60
C LEU A 92 12.26 5.44 1.36
N TYR A 93 11.21 4.72 1.74
CA TYR A 93 11.02 3.30 1.47
C TYR A 93 9.73 3.15 0.66
N PRO A 94 9.83 2.84 -0.64
CA PRO A 94 8.66 2.44 -1.40
C PRO A 94 8.09 1.18 -0.76
N VAL A 95 6.77 1.09 -0.66
CA VAL A 95 6.10 -0.13 -0.19
C VAL A 95 5.55 -0.88 -1.38
N ALA A 96 4.55 -0.32 -2.06
CA ALA A 96 4.01 -0.89 -3.28
C ALA A 96 3.19 0.15 -4.06
N GLU A 97 3.23 0.04 -5.38
CA GLU A 97 2.44 0.85 -6.30
C GLU A 97 0.95 0.51 -6.18
N GLY A 98 0.08 1.52 -6.17
CA GLY A 98 -1.38 1.35 -6.06
C GLY A 98 -1.88 0.78 -4.73
N HIS A 99 -0.99 0.54 -3.76
CA HIS A 99 -1.38 0.07 -2.43
C HIS A 99 -1.79 1.21 -1.51
N ARG A 100 -2.71 0.91 -0.59
CA ARG A 100 -3.09 1.73 0.57
C ARG A 100 -2.77 1.02 1.87
N VAL A 101 -2.62 1.78 2.95
CA VAL A 101 -2.35 1.27 4.30
C VAL A 101 -3.59 0.62 4.88
N GLU A 102 -3.41 -0.60 5.39
CA GLU A 102 -4.46 -1.42 6.00
C GLU A 102 -4.27 -1.54 7.52
N GLY A 103 -3.04 -1.33 8.00
CA GLY A 103 -2.77 -1.26 9.43
C GLY A 103 -1.30 -0.97 9.72
N VAL A 104 -1.07 -0.20 10.77
CA VAL A 104 0.26 0.12 11.28
C VAL A 104 0.35 -0.35 12.72
N TYR A 105 1.43 -1.05 13.06
CA TYR A 105 1.63 -1.61 14.38
C TYR A 105 3.07 -1.37 14.83
N SER A 106 3.26 -1.09 16.11
CA SER A 106 4.60 -0.99 16.70
C SER A 106 4.65 -1.63 18.07
N THR A 107 5.85 -2.05 18.45
CA THR A 107 6.16 -2.43 19.82
C THR A 107 7.43 -1.71 20.28
N PRO A 108 7.30 -0.55 20.95
CA PRO A 108 8.45 0.23 21.41
C PRO A 108 9.38 -0.59 22.33
N ALA A 109 8.84 -1.49 23.14
CA ALA A 109 9.63 -2.34 24.05
C ALA A 109 10.58 -3.32 23.34
N TYR A 110 10.34 -3.62 22.06
CA TYR A 110 11.13 -4.56 21.26
C TYR A 110 11.67 -3.91 19.97
N ASP A 111 11.57 -2.58 19.85
CA ASP A 111 11.99 -1.80 18.68
C ASP A 111 11.52 -2.38 17.34
N ARG A 112 10.23 -2.73 17.23
CA ARG A 112 9.64 -3.22 15.97
C ARG A 112 8.54 -2.31 15.44
N PHE A 113 8.44 -2.31 14.12
CA PHE A 113 7.41 -1.63 13.34
C PHE A 113 6.92 -2.56 12.24
N MET A 114 5.61 -2.54 11.96
CA MET A 114 5.01 -3.18 10.80
C MET A 114 3.95 -2.27 10.19
N LEU A 115 4.00 -2.11 8.87
CA LEU A 115 2.96 -1.48 8.08
C LEU A 115 2.46 -2.49 7.06
N PHE A 116 1.17 -2.80 7.12
CA PHE A 116 0.47 -3.63 6.15
C PHE A 116 -0.16 -2.71 5.12
N SER A 117 0.06 -3.00 3.84
CA SER A 117 -0.63 -2.34 2.74
C SER A 117 -1.17 -3.37 1.76
N MET A 118 -2.27 -3.06 1.09
CA MET A 118 -2.79 -3.89 0.00
C MET A 118 -3.22 -3.03 -1.16
N TRP A 119 -3.39 -3.63 -2.34
CA TRP A 119 -3.93 -2.98 -3.53
C TRP A 119 -5.23 -2.24 -3.19
N GLY A 120 -5.22 -0.91 -3.37
CA GLY A 120 -6.31 -0.02 -2.99
C GLY A 120 -7.31 0.28 -4.11
N ILE A 121 -7.00 -0.14 -5.35
CA ILE A 121 -7.85 0.05 -6.54
C ILE A 121 -8.76 -1.17 -6.70
N GLU A 122 -9.94 -1.00 -7.31
CA GLU A 122 -10.84 -2.12 -7.62
C GLU A 122 -10.11 -3.23 -8.39
N GLY A 123 -10.34 -4.49 -7.99
CA GLY A 123 -9.67 -5.65 -8.56
C GLY A 123 -9.78 -6.89 -7.66
N PRO A 124 -9.22 -8.04 -8.07
CA PRO A 124 -9.12 -9.19 -7.18
C PRO A 124 -8.35 -8.80 -5.91
N GLY A 125 -8.79 -9.30 -4.76
CA GLY A 125 -8.04 -9.15 -3.52
C GLY A 125 -6.58 -9.53 -3.73
N SER A 126 -5.71 -8.72 -3.14
CA SER A 126 -4.26 -8.84 -3.30
C SER A 126 -3.63 -9.39 -2.03
N GLU A 127 -2.38 -9.81 -2.15
CA GLU A 127 -1.53 -10.04 -0.99
C GLU A 127 -1.32 -8.75 -0.21
N TYR A 128 -1.11 -8.87 1.10
CA TYR A 128 -0.55 -7.74 1.83
C TYR A 128 0.93 -7.63 1.52
N THR A 129 1.39 -6.43 1.21
CA THR A 129 2.80 -6.05 1.32
C THR A 129 3.02 -5.53 2.73
N VAL A 130 4.01 -6.11 3.43
CA VAL A 130 4.30 -5.76 4.82
C VAL A 130 5.70 -5.16 4.92
N LEU A 131 5.79 -3.86 5.14
CA LEU A 131 7.05 -3.19 5.48
C LEU A 131 7.35 -3.43 6.97
N ARG A 132 8.52 -3.95 7.28
CA ARG A 132 8.95 -4.24 8.65
C ARG A 132 10.19 -3.45 9.01
N GLY A 133 10.18 -2.84 10.19
CA GLY A 133 11.33 -2.16 10.78
C GLY A 133 11.79 -2.86 12.06
N LYS A 134 13.10 -2.90 12.29
CA LYS A 134 13.68 -3.37 13.56
C LYS A 134 14.84 -2.49 14.05
N GLY A 135 14.98 -2.37 15.37
CA GLY A 135 16.10 -1.70 16.03
C GLY A 135 16.16 -0.21 15.65
N GLN A 136 15.08 0.53 15.91
CA GLN A 136 14.95 1.94 15.50
C GLN A 136 15.21 2.12 13.99
N PHE A 137 14.66 1.22 13.18
CA PHE A 137 14.85 1.17 11.73
C PHE A 137 16.30 1.00 11.26
N ALA A 138 17.19 0.45 12.10
CA ALA A 138 18.52 0.03 11.67
C ALA A 138 18.46 -1.01 10.53
N SER A 139 17.36 -1.77 10.46
CA SER A 139 17.01 -2.65 9.35
C SER A 139 15.54 -2.50 9.00
N VAL A 140 15.29 -2.41 7.70
CA VAL A 140 13.97 -2.36 7.08
C VAL A 140 13.94 -3.43 5.99
N ASP A 141 12.86 -4.20 5.92
CA ASP A 141 12.62 -5.17 4.85
C ASP A 141 11.13 -5.24 4.52
N CYS A 142 10.81 -5.97 3.45
CA CYS A 142 9.43 -6.28 3.09
C CYS A 142 9.21 -7.77 2.97
N VAL A 143 7.99 -8.18 3.29
CA VAL A 143 7.48 -9.53 3.07
C VAL A 143 6.06 -9.44 2.53
N THR A 144 5.55 -10.55 1.99
CA THR A 144 4.17 -10.64 1.55
C THR A 144 3.37 -11.61 2.42
N VAL A 145 2.09 -11.30 2.61
CA VAL A 145 1.10 -12.23 3.18
C VAL A 145 0.14 -12.58 2.06
N ALA A 146 0.22 -13.83 1.58
CA ALA A 146 -0.54 -14.26 0.42
C ALA A 146 -2.06 -14.15 0.64
N PHE A 147 -2.76 -13.71 -0.39
CA PHE A 147 -4.23 -13.76 -0.43
C PHE A 147 -4.72 -15.22 -0.35
N PRO A 148 -5.88 -15.52 0.30
CA PRO A 148 -6.41 -16.88 0.35
C PRO A 148 -6.67 -17.45 -1.05
N ALA A 149 -6.08 -18.61 -1.35
CA ALA A 149 -6.04 -19.17 -2.71
C ALA A 149 -7.39 -19.66 -3.23
N ASP A 150 -8.35 -19.88 -2.34
CA ASP A 150 -9.72 -20.31 -2.61
C ASP A 150 -10.66 -19.16 -3.00
N LEU A 151 -10.25 -17.92 -2.78
CA LEU A 151 -11.02 -16.72 -3.11
C LEU A 151 -10.79 -16.28 -4.56
N ASN A 152 -11.78 -15.61 -5.14
CA ASN A 152 -11.87 -15.22 -6.54
C ASN A 152 -11.73 -16.41 -7.51
N GLN A 153 -12.11 -17.61 -7.05
CA GLN A 153 -12.12 -18.87 -7.82
C GLN A 153 -13.50 -19.56 -7.73
N PRO A 154 -13.91 -20.33 -8.77
CA PRO A 154 -13.36 -20.33 -10.13
C PRO A 154 -13.74 -19.08 -10.94
N ALA A 155 -14.56 -18.19 -10.37
CA ALA A 155 -14.97 -16.93 -10.98
C ALA A 155 -14.55 -15.75 -10.11
N TRP A 156 -14.19 -14.65 -10.77
CA TRP A 156 -13.84 -13.39 -10.13
C TRP A 156 -15.06 -12.76 -9.45
N ALA A 157 -14.87 -12.29 -8.21
CA ALA A 157 -15.93 -11.73 -7.39
C ALA A 157 -15.49 -10.49 -6.58
N ASN A 158 -14.35 -9.87 -6.92
CA ASN A 158 -13.80 -8.71 -6.20
C ASN A 158 -13.65 -8.92 -4.69
N GLU A 159 -13.43 -10.15 -4.25
CA GLU A 159 -13.25 -10.46 -2.83
C GLU A 159 -11.92 -9.90 -2.36
N TYR A 160 -11.92 -9.18 -1.23
CA TYR A 160 -10.72 -8.63 -0.59
C TYR A 160 -10.66 -9.04 0.88
N LEU A 161 -9.44 -9.24 1.37
CA LEU A 161 -9.18 -9.62 2.75
C LEU A 161 -9.02 -8.34 3.56
N MET A 162 -9.95 -8.04 4.47
CA MET A 162 -9.78 -6.94 5.42
C MET A 162 -8.96 -7.38 6.61
N LEU A 163 -7.98 -6.60 7.02
CA LEU A 163 -7.24 -6.82 8.24
C LEU A 163 -8.15 -6.55 9.44
N LYS A 164 -8.30 -7.53 10.34
CA LYS A 164 -9.19 -7.41 11.51
C LYS A 164 -8.45 -7.45 12.83
N ASP A 165 -7.42 -8.29 12.92
CA ASP A 165 -6.58 -8.34 14.10
C ASP A 165 -5.17 -8.82 13.73
N PHE A 166 -4.18 -8.36 14.48
CA PHE A 166 -2.79 -8.75 14.31
C PHE A 166 -2.07 -8.62 15.66
N ASN A 167 -1.37 -9.68 16.06
CA ASN A 167 -0.40 -9.57 17.14
C ASN A 167 0.67 -10.65 17.08
N ILE A 168 1.83 -10.33 17.64
CA ILE A 168 2.99 -11.21 17.79
C ILE A 168 3.46 -11.12 19.23
N GLY A 169 3.74 -12.27 19.84
CA GLY A 169 4.32 -12.40 21.18
C GLY A 169 5.81 -12.09 21.22
N LYS A 170 6.36 -12.02 22.44
CA LYS A 170 7.78 -11.72 22.67
C LYS A 170 8.75 -12.79 22.14
N ASP A 171 8.25 -13.99 21.82
CA ASP A 171 9.01 -15.09 21.22
C ASP A 171 9.07 -14.99 19.69
N GLY A 172 8.35 -14.04 19.09
CA GLY A 172 8.24 -13.88 17.65
C GLY A 172 7.12 -14.71 17.01
N SER A 173 6.37 -15.47 17.81
CA SER A 173 5.20 -16.21 17.35
C SER A 173 3.94 -15.37 17.43
N GLY A 174 3.09 -15.45 16.40
CA GLY A 174 1.90 -14.63 16.33
C GLY A 174 0.95 -15.01 15.22
N ALA A 175 -0.04 -14.16 15.02
CA ALA A 175 -1.06 -14.37 14.00
C ALA A 175 -1.57 -13.05 13.41
N LEU A 176 -2.20 -13.19 12.25
CA LEU A 176 -3.01 -12.20 11.59
C LEU A 176 -4.37 -12.82 11.32
N ILE A 177 -5.43 -12.09 11.61
CA ILE A 177 -6.81 -12.44 11.29
C ILE A 177 -7.32 -11.43 10.27
N GLY A 178 -7.83 -11.95 9.17
CA GLY A 178 -8.59 -11.16 8.21
C GLY A 178 -9.99 -11.71 8.00
N SER A 179 -10.87 -10.88 7.46
CA SER A 179 -12.21 -11.30 7.04
C SER A 179 -12.47 -10.94 5.59
N VAL A 180 -13.28 -11.74 4.92
CA VAL A 180 -13.70 -11.52 3.53
C VAL A 180 -15.22 -11.57 3.49
N TYR A 181 -15.83 -10.61 2.81
CA TYR A 181 -17.24 -10.70 2.44
C TYR A 181 -17.34 -11.37 1.07
N ARG A 182 -18.20 -12.38 0.96
CA ARG A 182 -18.47 -13.11 -0.28
C ARG A 182 -19.93 -13.01 -0.61
N GLU A 183 -20.23 -12.48 -1.77
CA GLU A 183 -21.57 -12.47 -2.32
C GLU A 183 -21.69 -13.58 -3.38
N ARG A 184 -22.61 -14.52 -3.16
CA ARG A 184 -22.93 -15.60 -4.12
C ARG A 184 -24.44 -15.84 -4.13
N ASP A 185 -25.02 -15.91 -5.31
CA ASP A 185 -26.46 -16.16 -5.51
C ASP A 185 -27.37 -15.23 -4.70
N GLY A 186 -26.95 -13.97 -4.49
CA GLY A 186 -27.67 -12.96 -3.70
C GLY A 186 -27.54 -13.12 -2.18
N ASN A 187 -26.70 -14.03 -1.68
CA ASN A 187 -26.39 -14.19 -0.27
C ASN A 187 -24.99 -13.66 0.04
N GLU A 188 -24.89 -12.74 1.01
CA GLU A 188 -23.60 -12.30 1.57
C GLU A 188 -23.21 -13.19 2.75
N THR A 189 -21.99 -13.72 2.70
CA THR A 189 -21.37 -14.48 3.78
C THR A 189 -20.06 -13.81 4.20
N LYS A 190 -19.69 -13.97 5.47
CA LYS A 190 -18.44 -13.43 6.00
C LYS A 190 -17.55 -14.58 6.45
N ASP A 191 -16.49 -14.81 5.67
CA ASP A 191 -15.47 -15.80 5.98
C ASP A 191 -14.31 -15.14 6.75
N TRP A 192 -13.67 -15.91 7.62
CA TRP A 192 -12.51 -15.47 8.39
C TRP A 192 -11.31 -16.35 8.09
N TYR A 193 -10.15 -15.72 7.97
CA TYR A 193 -8.90 -16.40 7.69
C TYR A 193 -7.86 -16.05 8.73
N ARG A 194 -7.10 -17.07 9.13
CA ARG A 194 -5.97 -16.95 10.04
C ARG A 194 -4.67 -17.27 9.32
N TYR A 195 -3.68 -16.44 9.59
CA TYR A 195 -2.29 -16.62 9.23
C TYR A 195 -1.46 -16.70 10.51
N THR A 196 -0.37 -17.45 10.47
CA THR A 196 0.53 -17.61 11.62
C THR A 196 1.97 -17.32 11.21
N THR A 197 2.74 -16.83 12.16
CA THR A 197 4.18 -16.59 12.02
C THR A 197 4.90 -17.07 13.28
N ASN A 198 6.18 -17.41 13.14
CA ASN A 198 7.07 -17.80 14.24
C ASN A 198 8.41 -17.04 14.23
N ASP A 199 8.52 -15.99 13.42
CA ASP A 199 9.78 -15.30 13.16
C ASP A 199 9.60 -13.78 13.03
N TRP A 200 8.72 -13.22 13.88
CA TRP A 200 8.37 -11.80 13.86
C TRP A 200 7.79 -11.35 12.52
N GLY A 201 6.94 -12.17 11.91
CA GLY A 201 6.27 -11.87 10.65
C GLY A 201 7.22 -11.83 9.46
N LYS A 202 8.37 -12.53 9.50
CA LYS A 202 9.27 -12.65 8.33
C LYS A 202 8.74 -13.68 7.35
N THR A 203 8.11 -14.72 7.87
CA THR A 203 7.38 -15.73 7.10
C THR A 203 5.98 -15.86 7.67
N TRP A 204 5.05 -16.19 6.78
CA TRP A 204 3.64 -16.37 7.09
C TRP A 204 3.17 -17.72 6.55
N SER A 205 2.36 -18.41 7.34
CA SER A 205 1.67 -19.61 6.86
C SER A 205 0.71 -19.26 5.72
N ARG A 206 0.26 -20.29 4.98
CA ARG A 206 -0.95 -20.15 4.15
C ARG A 206 -2.14 -19.72 5.00
N ALA A 207 -3.12 -19.09 4.35
CA ALA A 207 -4.41 -18.80 4.94
C ALA A 207 -5.12 -20.09 5.36
N VAL A 208 -5.72 -20.08 6.55
CA VAL A 208 -6.60 -21.14 7.02
C VAL A 208 -7.93 -20.51 7.42
N GLN A 209 -9.03 -20.98 6.83
CA GLN A 209 -10.37 -20.53 7.22
C GLN A 209 -10.66 -20.96 8.67
N VAL A 210 -11.28 -20.07 9.44
CA VAL A 210 -11.60 -20.28 10.86
C VAL A 210 -13.01 -19.76 11.17
N ASP A 211 -13.67 -20.37 12.15
CA ASP A 211 -15.04 -19.98 12.54
C ASP A 211 -15.09 -18.99 13.71
N ASP A 212 -14.08 -19.00 14.59
CA ASP A 212 -14.05 -18.19 15.82
C ASP A 212 -12.94 -17.14 15.79
N THR A 213 -13.35 -15.87 15.75
CA THR A 213 -12.48 -14.69 15.86
C THR A 213 -12.81 -13.83 17.08
N SER A 214 -13.62 -14.35 18.01
CA SER A 214 -14.10 -13.61 19.19
C SER A 214 -13.01 -13.28 20.20
N LYS A 215 -11.88 -14.01 20.16
CA LYS A 215 -10.73 -13.76 21.03
C LYS A 215 -9.71 -12.90 20.29
N ALA A 216 -9.54 -11.67 20.78
CA ALA A 216 -8.47 -10.80 20.35
C ALA A 216 -7.11 -11.49 20.49
N LEU A 217 -6.24 -11.29 19.51
CA LEU A 217 -4.88 -11.79 19.52
C LEU A 217 -4.07 -11.07 20.59
N GLY A 218 -3.52 -11.84 21.52
CA GLY A 218 -2.58 -11.32 22.51
C GLY A 218 -1.16 -11.22 21.95
N GLY A 219 -0.43 -10.19 22.35
CA GLY A 219 1.00 -10.07 22.07
C GLY A 219 1.54 -8.68 22.44
N VAL A 220 2.68 -8.33 21.86
CA VAL A 220 3.45 -7.13 22.22
C VAL A 220 3.25 -5.97 21.26
N PHE A 221 2.64 -6.20 20.10
CA PHE A 221 2.33 -5.14 19.14
C PHE A 221 1.09 -4.37 19.58
N GLN A 222 1.15 -3.06 19.34
CA GLN A 222 0.06 -2.12 19.56
C GLN A 222 -0.27 -1.49 18.22
N SER A 223 -1.57 -1.41 17.91
CA SER A 223 -2.03 -0.71 16.72
C SER A 223 -1.69 0.76 16.86
N ALA A 224 -1.09 1.32 15.82
CA ALA A 224 -0.98 2.75 15.66
C ALA A 224 -2.29 3.28 15.05
N ILE A 225 -2.65 4.50 15.44
CA ILE A 225 -3.72 5.26 14.81
C ILE A 225 -3.10 6.29 13.87
N GLU A 226 -3.77 6.52 12.75
CA GLU A 226 -3.40 7.61 11.87
C GLU A 226 -3.64 8.96 12.58
N VAL A 227 -2.68 9.86 12.44
CA VAL A 227 -2.73 11.23 12.96
C VAL A 227 -2.20 12.19 11.91
N LYS A 228 -2.45 13.48 12.11
CA LYS A 228 -1.81 14.51 11.28
C LYS A 228 -0.28 14.35 11.35
N PRO A 229 0.44 14.55 10.23
CA PRO A 229 1.87 14.46 10.22
C PRO A 229 2.46 15.48 11.21
N SER A 230 3.45 15.04 12.00
CA SER A 230 4.14 15.93 12.95
C SER A 230 4.85 17.04 12.19
N ARG A 231 4.61 18.30 12.58
CA ARG A 231 5.32 19.45 12.02
C ARG A 231 6.83 19.32 12.20
N GLU A 232 7.28 18.86 13.36
CA GLU A 232 8.70 18.65 13.64
C GLU A 232 9.33 17.63 12.68
N LEU A 233 8.64 16.51 12.44
CA LEU A 233 9.13 15.50 11.49
C LEU A 233 9.12 16.03 10.05
N LEU A 234 8.07 16.74 9.65
CA LEU A 234 7.98 17.35 8.31
C LEU A 234 9.06 18.40 8.08
N ASP A 235 9.25 19.31 9.03
CA ASP A 235 10.26 20.36 8.95
C ASP A 235 11.67 19.76 8.94
N SER A 236 11.91 18.69 9.72
CA SER A 236 13.16 17.93 9.68
C SER A 236 13.38 17.26 8.32
N LEU A 237 12.35 16.60 7.78
CA LEU A 237 12.41 15.95 6.46
C LEU A 237 12.71 16.99 5.39
N LEU A 238 11.84 17.99 5.23
CA LEU A 238 12.00 19.06 4.24
C LEU A 238 13.30 19.83 4.42
N GLY A 239 13.75 20.08 5.65
CA GLY A 239 15.02 20.75 5.93
C GLY A 239 16.25 19.96 5.47
N SER A 240 16.15 18.63 5.39
CA SER A 240 17.24 17.74 4.97
C SER A 240 17.38 17.59 3.44
N LEU A 241 16.36 17.96 2.66
CA LEU A 241 16.32 17.77 1.21
C LEU A 241 16.97 18.93 0.48
N SER A 242 17.66 18.65 -0.63
CA SER A 242 18.14 19.68 -1.55
C SER A 242 16.99 20.59 -2.01
N LYS A 243 17.29 21.87 -2.22
CA LYS A 243 16.34 22.82 -2.79
C LYS A 243 16.14 22.58 -4.27
#